data_AF-A0A847BTH9-F1
#
_entry.id   AF-A0A847BTH9-F1
#
_cell.length_a   1.000
_cell.length_b   1.000
_cell.length_c   1.000
_cell.angle_alpha   90.00
_cell.angle_beta   90.00
_cell.angle_gamma   90.00
#
_symmetry.space_group_name_H-M   'P 1'
#
loop_
_entity.id
_entity.type
_entity.pdbx_description
1 polymer ?
#
loop_
_entity_poly.entity_id
_entity_poly.type
_entity_poly.pdbx_seq_one_letter_code
_entity_poly.pdbx_strand_id
1 'polypeptide(L)'
;MDGVEAFKKYLDRIGYVHFKDVDPNAEEYEKWPMNAFCELGIGHINFKGIYKVLKNGGYDGVICVELDHRRVCNYKSAMISRRYLHDVLGI
;
A
#
# COMPACT_ATOMS: atom_id res chain seq x y z
N MET A 1 11.66 -1.88 10.69
CA MET A 1 11.16 -0.52 10.99
C MET A 1 9.72 -0.48 10.53
N ASP A 2 8.81 0.06 11.34
CA ASP A 2 7.41 0.23 10.94
C ASP A 2 7.30 1.17 9.72
N GLY A 3 6.31 0.93 8.86
CA GLY A 3 6.11 1.70 7.63
C GLY A 3 5.81 3.18 7.91
N VAL A 4 4.98 3.49 8.91
CA VAL A 4 4.66 4.88 9.25
C VAL A 4 5.90 5.62 9.74
N GLU A 5 6.72 4.95 10.56
CA GLU A 5 7.98 5.54 11.06
C GLU A 5 9.01 5.77 9.95
N ALA A 6 9.11 4.86 8.98
CA ALA A 6 9.96 5.06 7.81
C ALA A 6 9.51 6.28 7.00
N PHE A 7 8.20 6.43 6.74
CA PHE A 7 7.65 7.57 6.02
C PHE A 7 7.86 8.89 6.77
N LYS A 8 7.69 8.91 8.10
CA LYS A 8 7.99 10.12 8.91
C LYS A 8 9.46 10.51 8.81
N LYS A 9 10.36 9.52 8.90
CA LYS A 9 11.81 9.75 8.92
C LYS A 9 12.36 10.30 7.60
N TYR A 10 11.80 9.87 6.48
CA TYR A 10 12.33 10.17 5.15
C TYR A 10 11.41 11.04 4.29
N LEU A 11 10.35 11.61 4.88
CA LEU A 11 9.30 12.37 4.19
C LEU A 11 9.84 13.41 3.21
N ASP A 12 10.86 14.16 3.62
CA ASP A 12 11.53 15.22 2.85
C ASP A 12 12.25 14.72 1.59
N ARG A 13 12.49 13.41 1.49
CA ARG A 13 13.19 12.76 0.38
C ARG A 13 12.29 11.88 -0.48
N ILE A 14 11.03 11.70 -0.11
CA ILE A 14 10.09 10.89 -0.87
C ILE A 14 9.63 11.69 -2.09
N GLY A 15 10.01 11.24 -3.29
CA GLY A 15 9.51 11.79 -4.56
C GLY A 15 8.36 10.99 -5.17
N TYR A 16 8.24 9.71 -4.83
CA TYR A 16 7.30 8.78 -5.45
C TYR A 16 6.97 7.63 -4.48
N VAL A 17 5.71 7.20 -4.45
CA VAL A 17 5.23 6.21 -3.48
C VAL A 17 4.52 5.07 -4.18
N HIS A 18 4.82 3.84 -3.78
CA HIS A 18 4.02 2.67 -4.11
C HIS A 18 3.18 2.26 -2.90
N PHE A 19 1.87 2.13 -3.09
CA PHE A 19 0.99 1.43 -2.16
C PHE A 19 0.87 -0.01 -2.62
N LYS A 20 1.53 -0.90 -1.85
CA LYS A 20 1.44 -2.35 -1.93
C LYS A 20 1.02 -2.90 -0.58
N ASP A 21 0.01 -3.74 -0.57
CA ASP A 21 -0.42 -4.42 0.65
C ASP A 21 0.08 -5.87 0.64
N VAL A 22 0.23 -6.42 1.83
CA VAL A 22 0.83 -7.74 2.04
C VAL A 22 0.07 -8.52 3.10
N ASP A 23 -0.11 -9.81 2.83
CA ASP A 23 -0.72 -10.76 3.75
C ASP A 23 0.04 -10.74 5.10
N PRO A 24 -0.64 -10.66 6.26
CA PRO A 24 0.02 -10.74 7.57
C PRO A 24 0.81 -12.03 7.77
N ASN A 25 0.45 -13.10 7.06
CA ASN A 25 1.15 -14.38 7.10
C ASN A 25 2.11 -14.54 5.92
N ALA A 26 2.80 -13.45 5.52
CA ALA A 26 3.72 -13.44 4.38
C ALA A 26 4.78 -14.57 4.41
N GLU A 27 5.13 -15.04 5.61
CA GLU A 27 6.07 -16.16 5.83
C GLU A 27 5.59 -17.48 5.22
N GLU A 28 4.27 -17.70 5.09
CA GLU A 28 3.69 -18.87 4.43
C GLU A 28 4.04 -18.95 2.92
N TYR A 29 4.49 -17.84 2.34
CA TYR A 29 4.81 -17.69 0.92
C TYR A 29 6.32 -17.72 0.64
N GLU A 30 7.16 -18.22 1.54
CA GLU A 30 8.63 -18.22 1.41
C GLU A 30 9.13 -18.73 0.04
N LYS A 31 8.51 -19.79 -0.50
CA LYS A 31 8.87 -20.34 -1.81
C LYS A 31 8.53 -19.41 -2.99
N TRP A 32 7.51 -18.59 -2.85
CA TRP A 32 7.02 -17.66 -3.87
C TRP A 32 6.57 -16.34 -3.22
N PRO A 33 7.51 -15.48 -2.76
CA PRO A 33 7.17 -14.34 -1.90
C PRO A 33 6.21 -13.33 -2.54
N MET A 34 6.23 -13.24 -3.88
CA MET A 34 5.31 -12.36 -4.62
C MET A 34 3.82 -12.72 -4.41
N ASN A 35 3.52 -13.97 -4.02
CA ASN A 35 2.15 -14.40 -3.74
C ASN A 35 1.61 -13.84 -2.42
N ALA A 36 2.46 -13.27 -1.56
CA ALA A 36 2.02 -12.61 -0.34
C ALA A 36 1.40 -11.22 -0.60
N PHE A 37 1.65 -10.62 -1.77
CA PHE A 37 1.03 -9.34 -2.12
C PHE A 37 -0.48 -9.52 -2.39
N CYS A 38 -1.27 -8.57 -1.91
CA CYS A 38 -2.72 -8.60 -2.02
C CYS A 38 -3.29 -7.20 -2.32
N GLU A 39 -4.56 -7.15 -2.70
CA GLU A 39 -5.27 -5.89 -2.93
C GLU A 39 -5.30 -5.02 -1.65
N LEU A 40 -5.32 -3.69 -1.83
CA LEU A 40 -5.25 -2.77 -0.70
C LEU A 40 -6.41 -2.98 0.27
N GLY A 41 -6.08 -3.05 1.57
CA GLY A 41 -7.05 -3.22 2.65
C GLY A 41 -7.38 -4.67 2.98
N ILE A 42 -6.85 -5.63 2.24
CA ILE A 42 -6.90 -7.05 2.57
C ILE A 42 -5.74 -7.44 3.49
N GLY A 43 -4.58 -6.82 3.29
CA GLY A 43 -3.39 -7.09 4.08
C GLY A 43 -3.37 -6.28 5.38
N HIS A 44 -2.17 -6.00 5.86
CA HIS A 44 -1.96 -5.42 7.18
C HIS A 44 -1.19 -4.09 7.19
N ILE A 45 -0.87 -3.53 6.02
CA ILE A 45 -0.13 -2.27 5.96
C ILE A 45 -1.01 -1.10 6.43
N ASN A 46 -0.48 -0.27 7.33
CA ASN A 46 -1.17 0.90 7.88
C ASN A 46 -1.16 2.10 6.89
N PHE A 47 -1.91 1.99 5.79
CA PHE A 47 -1.99 3.08 4.81
C PHE A 47 -2.63 4.36 5.35
N LYS A 48 -3.53 4.27 6.34
CA LYS A 48 -4.08 5.46 7.02
C LYS A 48 -2.99 6.27 7.69
N GLY A 49 -2.10 5.59 8.44
CA GLY A 49 -0.96 6.21 9.10
C GLY A 49 0.01 6.81 8.09
N ILE A 50 0.38 6.03 7.06
CA ILE A 50 1.28 6.48 5.99
C ILE A 50 0.71 7.70 5.25
N TYR A 51 -0.54 7.62 4.80
CA TYR A 51 -1.19 8.72 4.07
C TYR A 51 -1.33 9.98 4.94
N LYS A 52 -1.62 9.84 6.24
CA LYS A 52 -1.64 10.99 7.17
C LYS A 52 -0.28 11.68 7.25
N VAL A 53 0.82 10.92 7.26
CA VAL A 53 2.18 11.48 7.27
C VAL A 53 2.45 12.24 5.96
N LEU A 54 2.16 11.63 4.81
CA LEU A 54 2.33 12.26 3.50
C LEU A 54 1.50 13.56 3.40
N LYS A 55 0.20 13.49 3.75
CA LYS A 55 -0.73 14.62 3.69
C LYS A 55 -0.30 15.76 4.61
N ASN A 56 0.01 15.47 5.88
CA ASN A 56 0.45 16.50 6.82
C ASN A 56 1.83 17.06 6.47
N GLY A 57 2.64 16.25 5.77
CA GLY A 57 3.94 16.63 5.23
C GLY A 57 3.89 17.50 3.98
N GLY A 58 2.70 17.74 3.42
CA GLY A 58 2.56 18.49 2.17
C GLY A 58 3.06 17.74 0.93
N TYR A 59 3.16 16.41 0.98
CA TYR A 59 3.53 15.62 -0.18
C TYR A 59 2.49 15.78 -1.31
N ASP A 60 2.96 16.16 -2.49
CA ASP A 60 2.16 16.45 -3.69
C ASP A 60 2.51 15.53 -4.88
N GLY A 61 3.38 14.53 -4.65
CA GLY A 61 3.79 13.57 -5.67
C GLY A 61 2.80 12.43 -5.89
N VAL A 62 3.19 11.47 -6.73
CA VAL A 62 2.33 10.36 -7.13
C VAL A 62 2.38 9.22 -6.13
N ILE A 63 1.18 8.78 -5.71
CA ILE A 63 0.95 7.50 -5.05
C ILE A 63 0.43 6.50 -6.09
N CYS A 64 1.27 5.57 -6.50
CA CYS A 64 0.91 4.50 -7.41
C CYS A 64 0.43 3.28 -6.63
N VAL A 65 -0.76 2.78 -6.98
CA VAL A 65 -1.25 1.50 -6.47
C VAL A 65 -0.65 0.39 -7.32
N GLU A 66 0.07 -0.54 -6.69
CA GLU A 66 0.73 -1.64 -7.37
C GLU A 66 0.31 -2.99 -6.77
N LEU A 67 0.25 -4.02 -7.61
CA LEU A 67 -0.05 -5.39 -7.21
C LEU A 67 0.73 -6.39 -8.07
N ASP A 68 1.63 -7.13 -7.44
CA ASP A 68 2.49 -8.12 -8.12
C ASP A 68 1.75 -9.43 -8.41
N HIS A 69 0.79 -9.81 -7.56
CA HIS A 69 0.01 -11.03 -7.70
C HIS A 69 -1.49 -10.77 -7.52
N ARG A 70 -2.26 -11.04 -8.58
CA ARG A 70 -3.72 -10.89 -8.60
C ARG A 70 -4.39 -12.24 -8.41
N ARG A 71 -5.31 -12.32 -7.44
CA ARG A 71 -6.04 -13.56 -7.11
C ARG A 71 -7.07 -13.96 -8.18
N VAL A 72 -7.66 -12.98 -8.86
CA VAL A 72 -8.71 -13.21 -9.88
C VAL A 72 -8.30 -12.64 -11.24
N CYS A 73 -8.26 -11.31 -11.37
CA CYS A 73 -7.84 -10.64 -12.60
C CYS A 73 -7.46 -9.17 -12.31
N ASN A 74 -6.65 -8.58 -13.19
CA ASN A 74 -6.14 -7.21 -13.03
C ASN A 74 -7.26 -6.18 -12.79
N TYR A 75 -8.34 -6.25 -13.57
CA TYR A 75 -9.43 -5.29 -13.48
C TYR A 75 -10.13 -5.34 -12.11
N LYS A 76 -10.49 -6.53 -11.65
CA LYS A 76 -11.16 -6.70 -10.36
C LYS A 76 -10.25 -6.31 -9.19
N SER A 77 -8.98 -6.69 -9.24
CA SER A 77 -8.02 -6.32 -8.22
C SER A 77 -7.80 -4.80 -8.14
N ALA A 78 -7.68 -4.13 -9.28
CA ALA A 78 -7.60 -2.67 -9.33
C ALA A 78 -8.88 -1.99 -8.80
N MET A 79 -10.07 -2.53 -9.10
CA MET A 79 -11.33 -2.03 -8.54
C MET A 79 -11.38 -2.14 -7.02
N ILE A 80 -10.91 -3.26 -6.44
CA ILE A 80 -10.87 -3.46 -4.99
C ILE A 80 -9.96 -2.42 -4.35
N SER A 81 -8.73 -2.28 -4.83
CA SER A 81 -7.78 -1.30 -4.30
C SER A 81 -8.31 0.14 -4.46
N ARG A 82 -8.94 0.47 -5.59
CA ARG A 82 -9.58 1.79 -5.80
C ARG A 82 -10.71 2.05 -4.81
N ARG A 83 -11.49 1.02 -4.46
CA ARG A 83 -12.56 1.14 -3.45
C ARG A 83 -11.97 1.44 -2.08
N TYR A 84 -10.86 0.79 -1.70
CA TYR A 84 -10.16 1.08 -0.46
C TYR A 84 -9.67 2.54 -0.40
N LEU A 85 -9.06 3.05 -1.48
CA LEU A 85 -8.64 4.45 -1.54
C LEU A 85 -9.81 5.41 -1.24
N HIS A 86 -10.93 5.22 -1.92
CA HIS A 86 -12.11 6.07 -1.77
C HIS A 86 -12.77 5.94 -0.39
N ASP A 87 -13.09 4.71 0.03
CA ASP A 87 -13.92 4.46 1.21
C ASP A 87 -13.13 4.58 2.53
N VAL A 88 -11.82 4.33 2.50
CA VAL A 88 -10.99 4.23 3.70
C VAL A 88 -10.01 5.40 3.83
N LEU A 89 -9.44 5.88 2.74
CA LEU A 89 -8.48 6.99 2.73
C LEU A 89 -9.12 8.33 2.29
N GLY A 90 -10.27 8.29 1.63
CA GLY A 90 -10.98 9.49 1.16
C GLY A 90 -10.27 10.21 0.01
N ILE A 91 -9.58 9.44 -0.85
CA ILE A 91 -8.88 9.95 -2.06
C ILE A 91 -9.32 9.22 -3.32
#